data_AF-A0A6P2ET95-F1
#
_entry.id   AF-A0A6P2ET95-F1
#
_cell.length_a   1.000
_cell.length_b   1.000
_cell.length_c   1.000
_cell.angle_alpha   90.00
_cell.angle_beta   90.00
_cell.angle_gamma   90.00
#
_symmetry.space_group_name_H-M   'P 1'
#
loop_
_entity.id
_entity.type
_entity.pdbx_description
1 polymer ?
#
loop_
_entity_poly.entity_id
_entity_poly.type
_entity_poly.pdbx_seq_one_letter_code
_entity_poly.pdbx_strand_id
1 'polypeptide(L)'
;MQARTLFDLFKQAVLSWKADYAPSMGAALAYYTVFSVAPLLLIVISVAGLVFGQEAARGEIMVQLSGLMGEQGARAVQGMLESVNKPKEGIVATVIGIVLLVVGATTVFGELQDALDRIWRAPARGDGSGWLNLLRVRLLSFSMIMGLGFLLMVSLVASAALAALGKWWAPVFGRWALLGQAVDFCFSFVMITVGFAMIYKIMPRVRVQWRDVWVGAAVTALLFTIGKYLIGLYIGKSSVASGYGAAGSLVVVLVWVYYSAQIFLLGAEFTWVYAHKFGSLRHVERPDAPPTPTR
;
A
#
# COMPACT_ATOMS: atom_id res chain seq x y z
N MET A 1 -0.58 -26.18 10.94
CA MET A 1 -1.47 -25.39 11.82
C MET A 1 -2.87 -25.96 11.67
N GLN A 2 -3.58 -26.32 12.74
CA GLN A 2 -4.93 -26.87 12.62
C GLN A 2 -5.89 -25.78 12.12
N ALA A 3 -6.86 -26.12 11.26
CA ALA A 3 -7.78 -25.16 10.65
C ALA A 3 -8.54 -24.30 11.68
N ARG A 4 -8.87 -24.88 12.84
CA ARG A 4 -9.48 -24.17 13.98
C ARG A 4 -8.59 -23.05 14.52
N THR A 5 -7.29 -23.30 14.63
CA THR A 5 -6.32 -22.31 15.11
C THR A 5 -6.21 -21.11 14.17
N LEU A 6 -6.24 -21.36 12.86
CA LEU A 6 -6.22 -20.31 11.85
C LEU A 6 -7.51 -19.48 11.88
N PHE A 7 -8.66 -20.14 11.98
CA PHE A 7 -9.95 -19.47 12.14
C PHE A 7 -9.99 -18.58 13.39
N ASP A 8 -9.49 -19.07 14.52
CA ASP A 8 -9.40 -18.29 15.75
C ASP A 8 -8.48 -17.07 15.61
N LEU A 9 -7.38 -17.18 14.87
CA LEU A 9 -6.50 -16.05 14.58
C LEU A 9 -7.22 -14.97 13.77
N PHE A 10 -7.90 -15.36 12.69
CA PHE A 10 -8.67 -14.43 11.88
C PHE A 10 -9.80 -13.78 12.68
N LYS A 11 -10.52 -14.57 13.48
CA LYS A 11 -11.57 -14.06 14.36
C LYS A 11 -11.02 -13.03 15.34
N GLN A 12 -9.89 -13.32 16.00
CA GLN A 12 -9.23 -12.38 16.90
C GLN A 12 -8.76 -11.12 16.17
N ALA A 13 -8.16 -11.25 14.98
CA ALA A 13 -7.72 -10.12 14.17
C ALA A 13 -8.90 -9.19 13.79
N VAL A 14 -10.05 -9.74 13.40
CA VAL A 14 -11.26 -8.94 13.11
C VAL A 14 -11.81 -8.25 14.35
N LEU A 15 -11.76 -8.91 15.52
CA LEU A 15 -12.19 -8.31 16.78
C LEU A 15 -11.27 -7.15 17.18
N SER A 16 -9.95 -7.33 17.10
CA SER A 16 -8.97 -6.26 17.33
C SER A 16 -9.13 -5.11 16.33
N TRP A 17 -9.26 -5.42 15.04
CA TRP A 17 -9.49 -4.42 13.98
C TRP A 17 -10.71 -3.54 14.26
N LYS A 18 -11.80 -4.11 14.81
CA LYS A 18 -12.96 -3.31 15.25
C LYS A 18 -12.64 -2.49 16.50
N ALA A 19 -12.00 -3.10 17.50
CA ALA A 19 -11.67 -2.45 18.77
C ALA A 19 -10.70 -1.26 18.59
N ASP A 20 -9.77 -1.36 17.65
CA ASP A 20 -8.78 -0.32 17.35
C ASP A 20 -9.29 0.74 16.37
N TYR A 21 -10.59 0.71 16.02
CA TYR A 21 -11.21 1.66 15.09
C TYR A 21 -10.56 1.68 13.69
N ALA A 22 -10.06 0.53 13.24
CA ALA A 22 -9.45 0.39 11.92
C ALA A 22 -10.36 0.81 10.74
N PRO A 23 -11.70 0.63 10.77
CA PRO A 23 -12.57 1.24 9.76
C PRO A 23 -12.34 2.74 9.59
N SER A 24 -12.29 3.48 10.70
CA SER A 24 -12.09 4.93 10.71
C SER A 24 -10.67 5.29 10.28
N MET A 25 -9.66 4.54 10.73
CA MET A 25 -8.27 4.75 10.30
C MET A 25 -8.13 4.53 8.78
N GLY A 26 -8.77 3.50 8.22
CA GLY A 26 -8.75 3.29 6.77
C GLY A 26 -9.52 4.36 5.99
N ALA A 27 -10.56 4.97 6.56
CA ALA A 27 -11.23 6.13 5.97
C ALA A 27 -10.31 7.36 5.96
N ALA A 28 -9.59 7.63 7.06
CA ALA A 28 -8.58 8.68 7.12
C ALA A 28 -7.45 8.45 6.10
N LEU A 29 -6.94 7.21 6.02
CA LEU A 29 -5.95 6.82 5.01
C LEU A 29 -6.45 7.06 3.59
N ALA A 30 -7.70 6.70 3.28
CA ALA A 30 -8.27 6.96 1.95
C ALA A 30 -8.36 8.45 1.63
N TYR A 31 -8.84 9.25 2.59
CA TYR A 31 -8.90 10.70 2.45
C TYR A 31 -7.51 11.30 2.19
N TYR A 32 -6.53 11.05 3.08
CA TYR A 32 -5.18 11.59 2.91
C TYR A 32 -4.49 11.08 1.65
N THR A 33 -4.68 9.81 1.28
CA THR A 33 -4.10 9.24 0.06
C THR A 33 -4.58 9.97 -1.19
N VAL A 34 -5.87 10.30 -1.28
CA VAL A 34 -6.40 11.02 -2.45
C VAL A 34 -5.75 12.38 -2.66
N PHE A 35 -5.48 13.12 -1.58
CA PHE A 35 -4.76 14.39 -1.67
C PHE A 35 -3.25 14.23 -1.90
N SER A 36 -2.71 13.03 -1.65
CA SER A 36 -1.26 12.75 -1.67
C SER A 36 -0.82 11.94 -2.88
N VAL A 37 -1.75 11.28 -3.59
CA VAL A 37 -1.43 10.33 -4.66
C VAL A 37 -0.69 11.02 -5.80
N ALA A 38 -1.15 12.18 -6.25
CA ALA A 38 -0.48 12.92 -7.31
C ALA A 38 0.92 13.43 -6.89
N PRO A 39 1.07 14.12 -5.74
CA PRO A 39 2.38 14.43 -5.15
C PRO A 39 3.36 13.26 -5.09
N LEU A 40 2.92 12.11 -4.58
CA LEU A 40 3.77 10.94 -4.41
C LEU A 40 4.16 10.32 -5.75
N LEU A 41 3.21 10.20 -6.68
CA LEU A 41 3.49 9.68 -8.01
C LEU A 41 4.46 10.56 -8.78
N LEU A 42 4.38 11.89 -8.65
CA LEU A 42 5.36 12.80 -9.26
C LEU A 42 6.78 12.56 -8.73
N ILE A 43 6.94 12.35 -7.42
CA ILE A 43 8.24 12.01 -6.84
C ILE A 43 8.74 10.68 -7.41
N VAL A 44 7.91 9.64 -7.40
CA VAL A 44 8.28 8.31 -7.90
C VAL A 44 8.65 8.35 -9.38
N ILE A 45 7.84 9.01 -10.21
CA ILE A 45 8.10 9.18 -11.66
C ILE A 45 9.38 9.99 -11.89
N SER A 46 9.61 11.04 -11.10
CA SER A 46 10.82 11.85 -11.24
C SER A 46 12.06 11.03 -10.92
N VAL A 47 12.07 10.32 -9.80
CA VAL A 47 13.20 9.49 -9.36
C VAL A 47 13.45 8.33 -10.33
N ALA A 48 12.41 7.61 -10.74
CA ALA A 48 12.55 6.53 -11.73
C ALA A 48 12.94 7.08 -13.11
N GLY A 49 12.42 8.25 -13.48
CA GLY A 49 12.71 8.92 -14.74
C GLY A 49 14.16 9.36 -14.88
N LEU A 50 14.88 9.61 -13.77
CA LEU A 50 16.32 9.88 -13.79
C LEU A 50 17.14 8.70 -14.32
N VAL A 51 16.61 7.48 -14.23
CA VAL A 51 17.32 6.25 -14.61
C VAL A 51 16.78 5.66 -15.93
N PHE A 52 15.47 5.70 -16.17
CA PHE A 52 14.81 5.04 -17.34
C PHE A 52 14.18 6.01 -18.33
N GLY A 53 14.14 7.31 -18.02
CA GLY A 53 13.33 8.29 -18.74
C GLY A 53 11.91 8.39 -18.17
N GLN A 54 11.35 9.60 -18.18
CA GLN A 54 10.05 9.89 -17.56
C GLN A 54 8.88 9.13 -18.21
N GLU A 55 8.91 8.93 -19.53
CA GLU A 55 7.86 8.20 -20.24
C GLU A 55 7.82 6.72 -19.88
N ALA A 56 9.00 6.07 -19.82
CA ALA A 56 9.11 4.67 -19.41
C ALA A 56 8.64 4.47 -17.96
N ALA A 57 9.07 5.35 -17.05
CA ALA A 57 8.65 5.32 -15.66
C ALA A 57 7.13 5.51 -15.51
N ARG A 58 6.54 6.48 -16.23
CA ARG A 58 5.11 6.75 -16.19
C ARG A 58 4.29 5.60 -16.78
N GLY A 59 4.75 5.02 -17.90
CA GLY A 59 4.11 3.87 -18.54
C GLY A 59 4.10 2.65 -17.62
N GLU A 60 5.22 2.31 -17.01
CA GLU A 60 5.31 1.17 -16.09
C GLU A 60 4.43 1.36 -14.86
N ILE A 61 4.46 2.55 -14.25
CA ILE A 61 3.59 2.86 -13.10
C ILE A 61 2.12 2.69 -13.48
N MET A 62 1.72 3.06 -14.70
CA MET A 62 0.35 2.84 -15.16
C MET A 62 0.02 1.35 -15.29
N VAL A 63 0.93 0.54 -15.84
CA VAL A 63 0.76 -0.93 -15.91
C VAL A 63 0.59 -1.53 -14.52
N GLN A 64 1.42 -1.11 -13.56
CA GLN A 64 1.33 -1.57 -12.17
C GLN A 64 0.02 -1.13 -11.50
N LEU A 65 -0.39 0.13 -11.69
CA LEU A 65 -1.68 0.62 -11.19
C LEU A 65 -2.86 -0.14 -11.81
N SER A 66 -2.84 -0.44 -13.11
CA SER A 66 -3.85 -1.28 -13.76
C SER A 66 -3.88 -2.70 -13.17
N GLY A 67 -2.72 -3.30 -12.91
CA GLY A 67 -2.62 -4.63 -12.29
C GLY A 67 -3.10 -4.69 -10.84
N LEU A 68 -2.99 -3.58 -10.09
CA LEU A 68 -3.37 -3.48 -8.69
C LEU A 68 -4.82 -2.99 -8.48
N MET A 69 -5.24 -2.01 -9.28
CA MET A 69 -6.51 -1.28 -9.13
C MET A 69 -7.55 -1.62 -10.18
N GLY A 70 -7.16 -2.32 -11.24
CA GLY A 70 -7.94 -2.46 -12.46
C GLY A 70 -7.87 -1.20 -13.33
N GLU A 71 -8.26 -1.36 -14.59
CA GLU A 71 -8.21 -0.31 -15.63
C GLU A 71 -8.92 0.98 -15.23
N GLN A 72 -10.09 0.90 -14.60
CA GLN A 72 -10.85 2.09 -14.21
C GLN A 72 -10.19 2.87 -13.08
N GLY A 73 -9.63 2.17 -12.08
CA GLY A 73 -8.89 2.79 -10.98
C GLY A 73 -7.60 3.46 -11.48
N ALA A 74 -6.86 2.77 -12.35
CA ALA A 74 -5.65 3.30 -12.96
C ALA A 74 -5.92 4.57 -13.78
N ARG A 75 -6.96 4.58 -14.62
CA ARG A 75 -7.38 5.77 -15.39
C ARG A 75 -7.79 6.94 -14.48
N ALA A 76 -8.46 6.65 -13.38
CA ALA A 76 -8.83 7.70 -12.42
C ALA A 76 -7.58 8.36 -11.79
N VAL A 77 -6.57 7.57 -11.43
CA VAL A 77 -5.28 8.08 -10.95
C VAL A 77 -4.51 8.81 -12.06
N GLN A 78 -4.56 8.32 -13.30
CA GLN A 78 -3.97 8.99 -14.46
C GLN A 78 -4.53 10.39 -14.66
N GLY A 79 -5.85 10.55 -14.63
CA GLY A 79 -6.53 11.84 -14.80
C GLY A 79 -6.14 12.86 -13.71
N MET A 80 -5.96 12.39 -12.47
CA MET A 80 -5.44 13.23 -11.38
C MET A 80 -4.00 13.69 -11.66
N LEU A 81 -3.13 12.79 -12.13
CA LEU A 81 -1.74 13.13 -12.45
C LEU A 81 -1.64 14.11 -13.63
N GLU A 82 -2.44 13.94 -14.68
CA GLU A 82 -2.48 14.83 -15.84
C GLU A 82 -2.95 16.24 -15.49
N SER A 83 -3.85 16.36 -14.51
CA SER A 83 -4.35 17.64 -14.03
C SER A 83 -3.29 18.43 -13.25
N VAL A 84 -2.32 17.73 -12.63
CA VAL A 84 -1.21 18.35 -11.88
C VAL A 84 -0.01 18.66 -12.78
N ASN A 85 0.23 17.87 -13.83
CA ASN A 85 1.35 18.06 -14.77
C ASN A 85 1.14 19.16 -15.83
N LYS A 86 0.04 19.92 -15.78
CA LYS A 86 -0.11 21.10 -16.65
C LYS A 86 0.80 22.23 -16.12
N PRO A 87 1.74 22.76 -16.90
CA PRO A 87 2.55 23.90 -16.48
C PRO A 87 1.60 25.05 -16.17
N LYS A 88 1.46 25.40 -14.89
CA LYS A 88 0.80 26.65 -14.53
C LYS A 88 1.85 27.75 -14.68
N GLU A 89 1.61 28.67 -15.61
CA GLU A 89 2.42 29.86 -15.76
C GLU A 89 2.32 30.71 -14.48
N GLY A 90 3.33 30.65 -13.62
CA GLY A 90 3.44 31.54 -12.45
C GLY A 90 4.15 30.94 -11.24
N ILE A 91 5.10 31.69 -10.69
CA ILE A 91 5.89 31.34 -9.48
C ILE A 91 4.96 30.97 -8.30
N VAL A 92 3.84 31.69 -8.14
CA VAL A 92 2.85 31.46 -7.07
C VAL A 92 2.22 30.06 -7.17
N ALA A 93 1.87 29.62 -8.38
CA ALA A 93 1.28 28.29 -8.59
C ALA A 93 2.28 27.18 -8.30
N THR A 94 3.55 27.37 -8.68
CA THR A 94 4.66 26.44 -8.36
C THR A 94 4.89 26.34 -6.86
N VAL A 95 4.93 27.46 -6.15
CA VAL A 95 5.12 27.47 -4.68
C VAL A 95 3.95 26.77 -3.98
N ILE A 96 2.69 27.06 -4.35
CA ILE A 96 1.52 26.39 -3.80
C ILE A 96 1.57 24.88 -4.09
N GLY A 97 1.95 24.49 -5.32
CA GLY A 97 2.11 23.09 -5.70
C GLY A 97 3.15 22.35 -4.87
N ILE A 98 4.32 22.97 -4.63
CA ILE A 98 5.37 22.40 -3.77
C ILE A 98 4.87 22.26 -2.33
N VAL A 99 4.19 23.28 -1.78
CA VAL A 99 3.64 23.21 -0.42
C VAL A 99 2.62 22.10 -0.29
N LEU A 100 1.66 22.01 -1.22
CA LEU A 100 0.67 20.94 -1.25
C LEU A 100 1.32 19.56 -1.39
N LEU A 101 2.37 19.45 -2.21
CA LEU A 101 3.11 18.20 -2.39
C LEU A 101 3.79 17.77 -1.08
N VAL A 102 4.48 18.70 -0.41
CA VAL A 102 5.16 18.43 0.86
C VAL A 102 4.16 18.08 1.96
N VAL A 103 3.06 18.81 2.08
CA VAL A 103 2.03 18.56 3.09
C VAL A 103 1.33 17.24 2.82
N GLY A 104 0.83 17.00 1.61
CA GLY A 104 0.15 15.76 1.24
C GLY A 104 1.04 14.53 1.47
N ALA A 105 2.26 14.54 0.91
CA ALA A 105 3.18 13.42 1.11
C ALA A 105 3.44 13.14 2.61
N THR A 106 3.54 14.18 3.46
CA THR A 106 3.79 13.99 4.89
C THR A 106 2.56 13.47 5.64
N THR A 107 1.35 13.91 5.29
CA THR A 107 0.13 13.56 6.04
C THR A 107 -0.25 12.09 5.88
N VAL A 108 -0.21 11.54 4.66
CA VAL A 108 -0.60 10.13 4.45
C VAL A 108 0.35 9.15 5.14
N PHE A 109 1.66 9.41 5.15
CA PHE A 109 2.61 8.57 5.88
C PHE A 109 2.52 8.77 7.40
N GLY A 110 2.22 9.98 7.86
CA GLY A 110 1.92 10.23 9.27
C GLY A 110 0.73 9.41 9.74
N GLU A 111 -0.39 9.44 9.00
CA GLU A 111 -1.59 8.67 9.32
C GLU A 111 -1.34 7.15 9.27
N LEU A 112 -0.60 6.68 8.26
CA LEU A 112 -0.25 5.26 8.16
C LEU A 112 0.63 4.80 9.33
N GLN A 113 1.54 5.66 9.80
CA GLN A 113 2.37 5.35 10.94
C GLN A 113 1.51 5.34 12.21
N ASP A 114 0.60 6.29 12.36
CA ASP A 114 -0.29 6.38 13.53
C ASP A 114 -1.24 5.19 13.62
N ALA A 115 -1.79 4.75 12.49
CA ALA A 115 -2.60 3.55 12.44
C ALA A 115 -1.82 2.29 12.83
N LEU A 116 -0.60 2.13 12.31
CA LEU A 116 0.26 1.00 12.68
C LEU A 116 0.71 1.07 14.14
N ASP A 117 1.07 2.26 14.63
CA ASP A 117 1.49 2.46 16.01
C ASP A 117 0.36 2.18 16.99
N ARG A 118 -0.89 2.46 16.60
CA ARG A 118 -2.07 2.08 17.37
C ARG A 118 -2.21 0.55 17.46
N ILE A 119 -2.18 -0.14 16.31
CA ILE A 119 -2.28 -1.61 16.24
C ILE A 119 -1.16 -2.28 17.05
N TRP A 120 0.05 -1.76 16.91
CA TRP A 120 1.23 -2.28 17.62
C TRP A 120 1.36 -1.77 19.06
N ARG A 121 0.43 -0.92 19.51
CA ARG A 121 0.39 -0.34 20.87
C ARG A 121 1.71 0.32 21.24
N ALA A 122 2.25 1.07 20.29
CA ALA A 122 3.47 1.82 20.48
C ALA A 122 3.30 2.82 21.64
N PRO A 123 4.36 3.06 22.43
CA PRO A 123 4.33 4.10 23.46
C PRO A 123 3.86 5.43 22.90
N ALA A 124 3.08 6.18 23.69
CA ALA A 124 2.66 7.53 23.34
C ALA A 124 3.87 8.36 22.91
N ARG A 125 3.69 9.21 21.89
CA ARG A 125 4.74 10.13 21.45
C ARG A 125 5.11 11.00 22.66
N GLY A 126 6.34 10.92 23.13
CA GLY A 126 6.83 11.88 24.12
C GLY A 126 6.80 13.28 23.52
N ASP A 127 6.46 14.29 24.32
CA ASP A 127 6.27 15.70 23.93
C ASP A 127 7.53 16.39 23.37
N GLY A 128 8.63 15.67 23.19
CA GLY A 128 9.93 16.17 22.78
C GLY A 128 10.13 16.27 21.27
N SER A 129 10.11 17.50 20.74
CA SER A 129 10.63 17.97 19.45
C SER A 129 9.87 17.55 18.17
N GLY A 130 8.84 18.33 17.83
CA GLY A 130 8.10 18.21 16.57
C GLY A 130 9.00 18.19 15.33
N TRP A 131 10.13 18.91 15.33
CA TRP A 131 11.07 18.94 14.19
C TRP A 131 11.84 17.63 13.98
N LEU A 132 12.34 16.98 15.03
CA LEU A 132 13.03 15.69 14.88
C LEU A 132 12.04 14.59 14.47
N ASN A 133 10.80 14.65 14.96
CA ASN A 133 9.75 13.74 14.55
C ASN A 133 9.38 13.96 13.07
N LEU A 134 9.21 15.21 12.63
CA LEU A 134 8.97 15.53 11.22
C LEU A 134 10.11 15.04 10.32
N LEU A 135 11.36 15.24 10.73
CA LEU A 135 12.53 14.76 9.99
C LEU A 135 12.56 13.23 9.92
N ARG A 136 12.26 12.53 11.03
CA ARG A 136 12.18 11.08 11.08
C ARG A 136 11.07 10.55 10.16
N VAL A 137 9.86 11.11 10.23
CA VAL A 137 8.75 10.72 9.35
C VAL A 137 9.16 10.90 7.89
N ARG A 138 9.78 12.03 7.54
CA ARG A 138 10.28 12.27 6.17
C ARG A 138 11.35 11.28 5.73
N LEU A 139 12.32 10.97 6.60
CA LEU A 139 13.35 9.98 6.29
C LEU A 139 12.75 8.58 6.11
N LEU A 140 11.75 8.21 6.90
CA LEU A 140 11.01 6.95 6.74
C LEU A 140 10.20 6.93 5.44
N SER A 141 9.45 7.99 5.15
CA SER A 141 8.73 8.15 3.88
C SER A 141 9.67 8.05 2.69
N PHE A 142 10.81 8.74 2.74
CA PHE A 142 11.82 8.69 1.69
C PHE A 142 12.42 7.30 1.52
N SER A 143 12.76 6.63 2.62
CA SER A 143 13.25 5.25 2.61
C SER A 143 12.23 4.28 2.02
N MET A 144 10.94 4.49 2.31
CA MET A 144 9.86 3.66 1.78
C MET A 144 9.58 3.93 0.30
N ILE A 145 9.61 5.20 -0.12
CA ILE A 145 9.52 5.57 -1.54
C ILE A 145 10.68 4.96 -2.31
N MET A 146 11.91 5.04 -1.78
CA MET A 146 13.08 4.42 -2.41
C MET A 146 12.98 2.90 -2.42
N GLY A 147 12.53 2.27 -1.34
CA GLY A 147 12.36 0.82 -1.25
C GLY A 147 11.27 0.29 -2.19
N LEU A 148 10.12 0.96 -2.27
CA LEU A 148 9.05 0.65 -3.22
C LEU A 148 9.50 0.93 -4.66
N GLY A 149 10.21 2.03 -4.91
CA GLY A 149 10.81 2.34 -6.20
C GLY A 149 11.80 1.25 -6.63
N PHE A 150 12.67 0.80 -5.73
CA PHE A 150 13.57 -0.32 -5.98
C PHE A 150 12.82 -1.64 -6.22
N LEU A 151 11.72 -1.92 -5.52
CA LEU A 151 10.89 -3.08 -5.82
C LEU A 151 10.25 -3.00 -7.21
N LEU A 152 9.74 -1.83 -7.59
CA LEU A 152 9.19 -1.60 -8.94
C LEU A 152 10.25 -1.84 -10.01
N MET A 153 11.48 -1.40 -9.75
CA MET A 153 12.64 -1.62 -10.61
C MET A 153 12.96 -3.10 -10.80
N VAL A 154 13.05 -3.85 -9.69
CA VAL A 154 13.26 -5.30 -9.72
C VAL A 154 12.10 -5.98 -10.45
N SER A 155 10.87 -5.52 -10.23
CA SER A 155 9.69 -6.01 -10.91
C SER A 155 9.76 -5.78 -12.43
N LEU A 156 10.20 -4.60 -12.88
CA LEU A 156 10.36 -4.28 -14.29
C LEU A 156 11.42 -5.16 -14.94
N VAL A 157 12.60 -5.29 -14.30
CA VAL A 157 13.69 -6.13 -14.81
C VAL A 157 13.24 -7.59 -14.88
N ALA A 158 12.55 -8.08 -13.86
CA ALA A 158 12.03 -9.45 -13.82
C ALA A 158 10.95 -9.66 -14.89
N SER A 159 10.01 -8.73 -15.06
CA SER A 159 8.95 -8.80 -16.07
C SER A 159 9.54 -8.78 -17.48
N ALA A 160 10.51 -7.91 -17.75
CA ALA A 160 11.22 -7.84 -19.01
C ALA A 160 12.01 -9.12 -19.29
N ALA A 161 12.71 -9.66 -18.29
CA ALA A 161 13.43 -10.93 -18.39
C ALA A 161 12.48 -12.09 -18.68
N LEU A 162 11.35 -12.19 -17.96
CA LEU A 162 10.31 -13.19 -18.18
C LEU A 162 9.70 -13.08 -19.58
N ALA A 163 9.42 -11.86 -20.05
CA ALA A 163 8.90 -11.63 -21.39
C ALA A 163 9.92 -12.01 -22.49
N ALA A 164 11.20 -11.69 -22.30
CA ALA A 164 12.27 -12.05 -23.22
C ALA A 164 12.49 -13.57 -23.28
N LEU A 165 12.56 -14.23 -22.11
CA LEU A 165 12.63 -15.68 -22.01
C LEU A 165 11.41 -16.36 -22.65
N GLY A 166 10.21 -15.80 -22.41
CA GLY A 166 8.96 -16.26 -23.02
C GLY A 166 9.00 -16.22 -24.55
N LYS A 167 9.54 -15.15 -25.14
CA LYS A 167 9.71 -15.04 -26.61
C LYS A 167 10.70 -16.07 -27.17
N TRP A 168 11.79 -16.35 -26.45
CA TRP A 168 12.80 -17.32 -26.89
C TRP A 168 12.31 -18.77 -26.76
N TRP A 169 11.42 -19.05 -25.81
CA TRP A 169 10.90 -20.39 -25.55
C TRP A 169 9.53 -20.67 -26.18
N ALA A 170 8.85 -19.64 -26.69
CA ALA A 170 7.56 -19.75 -27.39
C ALA A 170 7.53 -20.78 -28.55
N PRO A 171 8.59 -20.98 -29.36
CA PRO A 171 8.55 -21.96 -30.46
C PRO A 171 8.57 -23.43 -30.01
N VAL A 172 9.06 -23.71 -28.79
CA VAL A 172 9.34 -25.09 -28.33
C VAL A 172 8.32 -25.60 -27.31
N PHE A 173 7.65 -24.70 -26.58
CA PHE A 173 6.92 -25.06 -25.35
C PHE A 173 5.49 -24.51 -25.24
N GLY A 174 4.68 -24.62 -26.30
CA GLY A 174 3.25 -24.23 -26.30
C GLY A 174 2.40 -24.85 -25.16
N ARG A 175 2.89 -25.89 -24.47
CA ARG A 175 2.24 -26.56 -23.32
C ARG A 175 2.66 -26.04 -21.94
N TRP A 176 3.62 -25.11 -21.83
CA TRP A 176 4.14 -24.57 -20.56
C TRP A 176 3.68 -23.13 -20.27
N ALA A 177 2.76 -22.58 -21.07
CA ALA A 177 2.15 -21.26 -20.83
C ALA A 177 1.54 -21.15 -19.42
N LEU A 178 0.96 -22.23 -18.90
CA LEU A 178 0.46 -22.33 -17.53
C LEU A 178 1.56 -22.20 -16.48
N LEU A 179 2.76 -22.73 -16.75
CA LEU A 179 3.91 -22.60 -15.85
C LEU A 179 4.50 -21.20 -15.89
N GLY A 180 4.53 -20.55 -17.06
CA GLY A 180 4.89 -19.13 -17.16
C GLY A 180 3.95 -18.23 -16.33
N GLN A 181 2.63 -18.45 -16.43
CA GLN A 181 1.64 -17.74 -15.63
C GLN A 181 1.78 -18.02 -14.12
N ALA A 182 2.06 -19.27 -13.74
CA ALA A 182 2.29 -19.62 -12.34
C ALA A 182 3.55 -18.94 -11.78
N VAL A 183 4.62 -18.88 -12.56
CA VAL A 183 5.87 -18.19 -12.17
C VAL A 183 5.63 -16.69 -12.02
N ASP A 184 4.95 -16.06 -12.98
CA ASP A 184 4.60 -14.63 -12.90
C ASP A 184 3.71 -14.33 -11.68
N PHE A 185 2.69 -15.15 -11.44
CA PHE A 185 1.83 -15.02 -10.26
C PHE A 185 2.61 -15.18 -8.95
N CYS A 186 3.47 -16.20 -8.85
CA CYS A 186 4.32 -16.41 -7.67
C CYS A 186 5.28 -15.24 -7.46
N PHE A 187 5.89 -14.73 -8.52
CA PHE A 187 6.79 -13.59 -8.46
C PHE A 187 6.04 -12.32 -8.00
N SER A 188 4.89 -12.02 -8.60
CA SER A 188 4.02 -10.91 -8.21
C SER A 188 3.58 -11.02 -6.74
N PHE A 189 3.19 -12.22 -6.30
CA PHE A 189 2.82 -12.49 -4.91
C PHE A 189 3.98 -12.26 -3.94
N VAL A 190 5.19 -12.70 -4.30
CA VAL A 190 6.41 -12.45 -3.51
C VAL A 190 6.70 -10.96 -3.44
N MET A 191 6.62 -10.23 -4.55
CA MET A 191 6.83 -8.77 -4.57
C MET A 191 5.84 -8.03 -3.67
N ILE A 192 4.54 -8.37 -3.73
CA ILE A 192 3.52 -7.79 -2.86
C ILE A 192 3.80 -8.13 -1.39
N THR A 193 4.19 -9.38 -1.11
CA THR A 193 4.55 -9.82 0.25
C THR A 193 5.75 -9.04 0.80
N VAL A 194 6.80 -8.86 0.00
CA VAL A 194 7.97 -8.06 0.38
C VAL A 194 7.57 -6.60 0.62
N GLY A 195 6.70 -6.04 -0.24
CA GLY A 195 6.15 -4.69 -0.06
C GLY A 195 5.45 -4.51 1.29
N PHE A 196 4.49 -5.37 1.62
CA PHE A 196 3.82 -5.32 2.93
C PHE A 196 4.79 -5.59 4.09
N ALA A 197 5.73 -6.52 3.94
CA ALA A 197 6.72 -6.82 4.96
C ALA A 197 7.60 -5.62 5.27
N MET A 198 8.04 -4.87 4.26
CA MET A 198 8.80 -3.64 4.47
C MET A 198 7.98 -2.60 5.25
N ILE A 199 6.71 -2.39 4.89
CA ILE A 199 5.84 -1.43 5.57
C ILE A 199 5.65 -1.85 7.04
N TYR A 200 5.25 -3.10 7.30
CA TYR A 200 5.03 -3.60 8.66
C TYR A 200 6.30 -3.65 9.52
N LYS A 201 7.48 -3.72 8.90
CA LYS A 201 8.76 -3.76 9.62
C LYS A 201 9.32 -2.36 9.91
N ILE A 202 9.25 -1.46 8.94
CA ILE A 202 9.99 -0.18 8.95
C ILE A 202 9.14 0.93 9.57
N MET A 203 7.82 0.88 9.36
CA MET A 203 6.94 2.01 9.66
C MET A 203 6.51 2.14 11.12
N PRO A 204 6.18 1.04 11.85
CA PRO A 204 5.88 1.14 13.27
C PRO A 204 7.08 1.66 14.07
N ARG A 205 6.82 2.43 15.12
CA ARG A 205 7.85 2.90 16.06
C ARG A 205 8.41 1.79 16.94
N VAL A 206 7.69 0.66 17.04
CA VAL A 206 8.13 -0.51 17.79
C VAL A 206 8.91 -1.48 16.93
N ARG A 207 9.85 -2.20 17.54
CA ARG A 207 10.65 -3.21 16.84
C ARG A 207 9.86 -4.49 16.67
N VAL A 208 9.28 -4.71 15.49
CA VAL A 208 8.62 -5.98 15.14
C VAL A 208 9.67 -6.99 14.64
N GLN A 209 9.62 -8.26 15.05
CA GLN A 209 10.54 -9.28 14.53
C GLN A 209 10.18 -9.73 13.12
N TRP A 210 11.20 -9.98 12.28
CA TRP A 210 11.00 -10.38 10.88
C TRP A 210 10.19 -11.65 10.69
N ARG A 211 10.33 -12.61 11.62
CA ARG A 211 9.60 -13.89 11.57
C ARG A 211 8.08 -13.68 11.62
N ASP A 212 7.62 -12.74 12.43
CA ASP A 212 6.19 -12.44 12.57
C ASP A 212 5.70 -11.63 11.37
N VAL A 213 6.52 -10.67 10.92
CA VAL A 213 6.23 -9.82 9.74
C VAL A 213 6.02 -10.64 8.48
N TRP A 214 6.84 -11.64 8.20
CA TRP A 214 6.70 -12.45 6.97
C TRP A 214 5.38 -13.21 6.91
N VAL A 215 4.94 -13.78 8.04
CA VAL A 215 3.67 -14.50 8.11
C VAL A 215 2.50 -13.53 7.92
N GLY A 216 2.56 -12.40 8.62
CA GLY A 216 1.59 -11.32 8.49
C GLY A 216 1.46 -10.79 7.07
N ALA A 217 2.59 -10.38 6.48
CA ALA A 217 2.67 -9.83 5.14
C ALA A 217 2.22 -10.83 4.06
N ALA A 218 2.51 -12.12 4.20
CA ALA A 218 2.04 -13.14 3.26
C ALA A 218 0.51 -13.32 3.32
N VAL A 219 -0.07 -13.28 4.53
CA VAL A 219 -1.53 -13.30 4.69
C VAL A 219 -2.17 -12.04 4.13
N THR A 220 -1.59 -10.86 4.39
CA THR A 220 -2.03 -9.60 3.79
C THR A 220 -1.94 -9.64 2.27
N ALA A 221 -0.83 -10.12 1.71
CA ALA A 221 -0.64 -10.25 0.27
C ALA A 221 -1.69 -11.18 -0.36
N LEU A 222 -2.04 -12.27 0.32
CA LEU A 222 -3.09 -13.18 -0.13
C LEU A 222 -4.47 -12.52 -0.11
N LEU A 223 -4.84 -11.88 1.02
CA LEU A 223 -6.08 -11.13 1.14
C LEU A 223 -6.16 -10.00 0.10
N PHE A 224 -5.05 -9.30 -0.13
CA PHE A 224 -4.95 -8.22 -1.11
C PHE A 224 -5.08 -8.73 -2.54
N THR A 225 -4.48 -9.88 -2.86
CA THR A 225 -4.58 -10.53 -4.18
C THR A 225 -6.01 -11.00 -4.47
N ILE A 226 -6.72 -11.51 -3.46
CA ILE A 226 -8.15 -11.82 -3.58
C ILE A 226 -8.95 -10.53 -3.69
N GLY A 227 -8.61 -9.54 -2.87
CA GLY A 227 -9.30 -8.27 -2.77
C GLY A 227 -9.24 -7.45 -4.05
N LYS A 228 -8.10 -7.38 -4.73
CA LYS A 228 -7.97 -6.67 -6.03
C LYS A 228 -8.94 -7.23 -7.08
N TYR A 229 -9.17 -8.55 -7.07
CA TYR A 229 -10.12 -9.19 -7.98
C TYR A 229 -11.56 -8.84 -7.60
N LEU A 230 -11.91 -8.94 -6.32
CA LEU A 230 -13.24 -8.61 -5.81
C LEU A 230 -13.62 -7.15 -6.05
N ILE A 231 -12.70 -6.21 -5.76
CA ILE A 231 -12.95 -4.79 -5.95
C ILE A 231 -12.98 -4.41 -7.43
N GLY A 232 -12.15 -5.04 -8.26
CA GLY A 232 -12.19 -4.88 -9.72
C GLY A 232 -13.52 -5.34 -10.32
N LEU A 233 -14.06 -6.47 -9.84
CA LEU A 233 -15.40 -6.93 -10.21
C LEU A 233 -16.48 -5.97 -9.71
N TYR A 234 -16.37 -5.49 -8.47
CA TYR A 234 -17.32 -4.56 -7.89
C TYR A 234 -17.35 -3.26 -8.68
N ILE A 235 -16.22 -2.57 -8.86
CA ILE A 235 -16.12 -1.31 -9.60
C ILE A 235 -16.50 -1.49 -11.07
N GLY A 236 -16.04 -2.57 -11.72
CA GLY A 236 -16.31 -2.82 -13.13
C GLY A 236 -17.77 -3.16 -13.45
N LYS A 237 -18.51 -3.80 -12.52
CA LYS A 237 -19.93 -4.14 -12.70
C LYS A 237 -20.88 -3.13 -12.06
N SER A 238 -20.43 -2.40 -11.05
CA SER A 238 -21.25 -1.41 -10.38
C SER A 238 -21.24 -0.10 -11.15
N SER A 239 -22.38 0.58 -11.13
CA SER A 239 -22.54 1.92 -11.67
C SER A 239 -21.93 2.98 -10.71
N VAL A 240 -20.93 2.60 -9.89
CA VAL A 240 -20.32 3.48 -8.88
C VAL A 240 -19.70 4.70 -9.54
N ALA A 241 -19.13 4.58 -10.73
CA ALA A 241 -18.68 5.76 -11.46
C ALA A 241 -19.84 6.59 -12.03
N SER A 242 -20.91 5.94 -12.52
CA SER A 242 -21.99 6.63 -13.23
C SER A 242 -22.95 7.38 -12.29
N GLY A 243 -23.15 6.91 -11.06
CA GLY A 243 -23.97 7.59 -10.06
C GLY A 243 -23.40 8.94 -9.59
N TYR A 244 -22.09 9.13 -9.76
CA TYR A 244 -21.38 10.34 -9.33
C TYR A 244 -20.97 11.26 -10.49
N GLY A 245 -21.35 10.93 -11.74
CA GLY A 245 -21.08 11.75 -12.91
C GLY A 245 -19.59 12.10 -13.07
N ALA A 246 -19.28 13.39 -13.20
CA ALA A 246 -17.91 13.88 -13.36
C ALA A 246 -16.98 13.56 -12.16
N ALA A 247 -17.53 13.30 -10.97
CA ALA A 247 -16.76 12.94 -9.78
C ALA A 247 -16.49 11.42 -9.65
N GLY A 248 -16.98 10.60 -10.59
CA GLY A 248 -16.89 9.15 -10.52
C GLY A 248 -15.47 8.61 -10.38
N SER A 249 -14.48 9.25 -11.01
CA SER A 249 -13.06 8.86 -10.91
C SER A 249 -12.51 9.00 -9.49
N LEU A 250 -12.83 10.10 -8.81
CA LEU A 250 -12.42 10.34 -7.43
C LEU A 250 -13.03 9.31 -6.48
N VAL A 251 -14.32 9.01 -6.67
CA VAL A 251 -15.04 8.03 -5.86
C VAL A 251 -14.48 6.63 -6.05
N VAL A 252 -14.17 6.24 -7.29
CA VAL A 252 -13.52 4.95 -7.59
C VAL A 252 -12.19 4.82 -6.85
N VAL A 253 -11.36 5.87 -6.85
CA VAL A 253 -10.09 5.85 -6.11
C VAL A 253 -10.31 5.81 -4.61
N LEU A 254 -11.24 6.61 -4.06
CA LEU A 254 -11.57 6.58 -2.63
C LEU A 254 -12.01 5.19 -2.17
N VAL A 255 -12.93 4.56 -2.91
CA VAL A 255 -13.44 3.22 -2.59
C VAL A 255 -12.32 2.19 -2.66
N TRP A 256 -11.48 2.25 -3.71
CA TRP A 256 -10.37 1.32 -3.85
C TRP A 256 -9.32 1.48 -2.75
N VAL A 257 -8.92 2.72 -2.44
CA VAL A 257 -7.93 2.98 -1.40
C VAL A 257 -8.49 2.60 -0.03
N TYR A 258 -9.74 2.95 0.26
CA TYR A 258 -10.39 2.56 1.52
C TYR A 258 -10.39 1.05 1.69
N TYR A 259 -10.83 0.31 0.67
CA TYR A 259 -10.85 -1.15 0.68
C TYR A 259 -9.44 -1.75 0.87
N SER A 260 -8.45 -1.23 0.15
CA SER A 260 -7.05 -1.63 0.25
C SER A 260 -6.48 -1.36 1.64
N ALA A 261 -6.81 -0.20 2.23
CA ALA A 261 -6.43 0.16 3.59
C ALA A 261 -7.07 -0.78 4.61
N GLN A 262 -8.32 -1.23 4.42
CA GLN A 262 -8.92 -2.20 5.33
C GLN A 262 -8.24 -3.56 5.31
N ILE A 263 -7.87 -4.07 4.12
CA ILE A 263 -7.09 -5.31 4.02
C ILE A 263 -5.72 -5.14 4.69
N PHE A 264 -5.06 -4.01 4.43
CA PHE A 264 -3.77 -3.69 5.02
C PHE A 264 -3.82 -3.63 6.55
N LEU A 265 -4.81 -2.93 7.13
CA LEU A 265 -4.96 -2.81 8.59
C LEU A 265 -5.34 -4.15 9.22
N LEU A 266 -6.25 -4.91 8.59
CA LEU A 266 -6.61 -6.25 9.05
C LEU A 266 -5.39 -7.20 9.04
N GLY A 267 -4.53 -7.07 8.04
CA GLY A 267 -3.27 -7.81 7.97
C GLY A 267 -2.27 -7.42 9.06
N ALA A 268 -2.19 -6.14 9.42
CA ALA A 268 -1.35 -5.67 10.52
C ALA A 268 -1.86 -6.23 11.87
N GLU A 269 -3.17 -6.21 12.07
CA GLU A 269 -3.83 -6.81 13.23
C GLU A 269 -3.60 -8.33 13.31
N PHE A 270 -3.71 -9.02 12.18
CA PHE A 270 -3.37 -10.44 12.11
C PHE A 270 -1.92 -10.70 12.51
N THR A 271 -0.99 -9.85 12.05
CA THR A 271 0.43 -9.93 12.40
C THR A 271 0.64 -9.76 13.91
N TRP A 272 -0.04 -8.77 14.51
CA TRP A 272 0.03 -8.49 15.93
C TRP A 272 -0.54 -9.66 16.78
N VAL A 273 -1.71 -10.18 16.42
CA VAL A 273 -2.33 -11.34 17.09
C VAL A 273 -1.45 -12.58 16.94
N TYR A 274 -0.88 -12.82 15.75
CA TYR A 274 0.05 -13.92 15.50
C TYR A 274 1.30 -13.80 16.38
N ALA A 275 1.90 -12.61 16.45
CA ALA A 275 3.08 -12.34 17.27
C ALA A 275 2.85 -12.67 18.76
N HIS A 276 1.67 -12.36 19.30
CA HIS A 276 1.31 -12.63 20.70
C HIS A 276 0.87 -14.08 20.97
N LYS A 277 0.35 -14.80 19.97
CA LYS A 277 -0.15 -16.17 20.18
C LYS A 277 0.91 -17.23 19.87
N PHE A 278 1.74 -17.00 18.86
CA PHE A 278 2.71 -17.99 18.35
C PHE A 278 4.10 -17.41 18.11
N GLY A 279 4.21 -16.11 17.92
CA GLY A 279 5.42 -15.42 17.49
C GLY A 279 6.29 -14.90 18.64
N SER A 280 7.01 -13.82 18.35
CA SER A 280 8.04 -13.27 19.24
C SER A 280 7.52 -12.65 20.54
N LEU A 281 6.25 -12.27 20.58
CA LEU A 281 5.61 -11.59 21.73
C LEU A 281 4.82 -12.53 22.63
N ARG A 282 4.95 -13.86 22.45
CA ARG A 282 4.22 -14.87 23.24
C ARG A 282 4.38 -14.78 24.76
N HIS A 283 5.48 -14.18 25.22
CA HIS A 283 5.84 -14.04 26.64
C HIS A 283 5.57 -12.65 27.20
N VAL A 284 5.08 -11.74 26.36
CA VAL A 284 4.72 -10.38 26.74
C VAL A 284 3.23 -10.37 27.04
N GLU A 285 2.85 -9.90 28.22
CA GLU A 285 1.44 -9.69 28.54
C GLU A 285 0.80 -8.80 27.50
N ARG A 286 -0.36 -9.23 26.98
CA ARG A 286 -1.12 -8.41 26.04
C ARG A 286 -1.48 -7.13 26.76
N PRO A 287 -1.10 -5.95 26.23
CA PRO A 287 -1.54 -4.71 26.83
C PRO A 287 -3.08 -4.65 26.88
N ASP A 288 -3.67 -3.70 27.58
CA ASP A 288 -5.10 -3.46 27.42
C ASP A 288 -5.38 -2.85 26.03
N ALA A 289 -6.62 -2.98 25.56
CA ALA A 289 -7.02 -2.29 24.33
C ALA A 289 -6.84 -0.78 24.53
N PRO A 290 -6.32 -0.04 23.52
CA PRO A 290 -6.18 1.41 23.65
C PRO A 290 -7.55 2.03 23.97
N PRO A 291 -7.61 3.04 24.87
CA PRO A 291 -8.86 3.67 25.24
C PRO A 291 -9.56 4.20 23.99
N THR A 292 -10.89 4.03 23.95
CA THR A 292 -11.72 4.60 22.90
C THR A 292 -11.44 6.11 22.81
N PRO A 293 -11.07 6.65 21.63
CA PRO A 293 -10.87 8.08 21.49
C PRO A 293 -12.15 8.78 21.90
N THR A 294 -12.07 9.62 22.93
CA THR A 294 -13.15 10.51 23.34
C THR A 294 -13.46 11.41 22.15
N ARG A 295 -14.69 11.33 21.65
CA ARG A 295 -15.20 12.21 20.59
C ARG A 295 -15.13 13.68 21.01
#